data_AF-A0A158HFK6-F1
#
_entry.id   AF-A0A158HFK6-F1
#
_cell.length_a   1.000
_cell.length_b   1.000
_cell.length_c   1.000
_cell.angle_alpha   90.00
_cell.angle_beta   90.00
_cell.angle_gamma   90.00
#
_symmetry.space_group_name_H-M   'P 1'
#
loop_
_entity.id
_entity.type
_entity.pdbx_description
1 polymer ?
#
loop_
_entity_poly.entity_id
_entity_poly.type
_entity_poly.pdbx_seq_one_letter_code
_entity_poly.pdbx_strand_id
1 'polypeptide(L)'
;MARYDERARDALEPGDVMIRDVRSLHRGTPNLADTSRPMVVIGYSRSWYFRPEVQVQVQVQVQVPRDVFAALPARAKRLLRYGTRVEKTPRTFDERYQRFAY
;
A
#
# COMPACT_ATOMS: atom_id res chain seq x y z
N MET A 1 18.60 20.10 -24.72
CA MET A 1 18.39 18.66 -24.50
C MET A 1 19.05 18.31 -23.17
N ALA A 2 18.30 18.37 -22.07
CA ALA A 2 18.85 18.26 -20.72
C ALA A 2 19.23 16.81 -20.41
N ARG A 3 20.50 16.60 -20.04
CA ARG A 3 21.01 15.32 -19.56
C ARG A 3 20.28 14.98 -18.25
N TYR A 4 19.54 13.89 -18.27
CA TYR A 4 18.92 13.33 -17.07
C TYR A 4 20.06 12.85 -16.16
N ASP A 5 20.18 13.50 -15.01
CA ASP A 5 21.20 13.27 -13.99
C ASP A 5 21.09 11.84 -13.42
N GLU A 6 22.17 11.06 -13.54
CA GLU A 6 22.36 9.69 -13.04
C GLU A 6 22.47 9.64 -11.49
N ARG A 7 21.61 10.35 -10.77
CA ARG A 7 21.56 10.19 -9.31
C ARG A 7 20.92 8.86 -8.98
N ALA A 8 21.79 7.89 -8.67
CA ALA A 8 21.56 6.70 -7.87
C ALA A 8 20.15 6.09 -8.06
N ARG A 9 20.03 5.23 -9.08
CA ARG A 9 19.04 4.16 -9.02
C ARG A 9 19.53 3.20 -7.95
N ASP A 10 19.16 3.45 -6.70
CA ASP A 10 19.33 2.45 -5.65
C ASP A 10 18.45 1.26 -6.05
N ALA A 11 19.08 0.26 -6.68
CA ALA A 11 18.43 -0.98 -7.04
C ALA A 11 18.14 -1.70 -5.73
N LEU A 12 16.89 -1.64 -5.30
CA LEU A 12 16.43 -2.41 -4.16
C LEU A 12 16.45 -3.89 -4.56
N GLU A 13 17.12 -4.70 -3.77
CA GLU A 13 17.11 -6.15 -3.90
C GLU A 13 15.89 -6.75 -3.19
N PRO A 14 15.50 -8.00 -3.52
CA PRO A 14 14.44 -8.69 -2.79
C PRO A 14 14.72 -8.74 -1.29
N GLY A 15 13.87 -8.09 -0.50
CA GLY A 15 14.01 -7.98 0.96
C GLY A 15 14.37 -6.57 1.43
N ASP A 16 14.87 -5.70 0.55
CA ASP A 16 15.10 -4.30 0.88
C ASP A 16 13.77 -3.57 1.12
N VAL A 17 13.80 -2.64 2.07
CA VAL A 17 12.63 -1.86 2.47
C VAL A 17 12.92 -0.39 2.31
N MET A 18 12.10 0.27 1.49
CA MET A 18 12.08 1.72 1.36
C MET A 18 10.91 2.30 2.16
N ILE A 19 11.23 3.18 3.10
CA ILE A 19 10.24 3.91 3.90
C ILE A 19 10.02 5.28 3.28
N ARG A 20 8.75 5.65 3.05
CA ARG A 20 8.38 6.95 2.47
C ARG A 20 7.40 7.68 3.37
N ASP A 21 7.59 8.99 3.48
CA ASP A 21 6.62 9.90 4.08
C ASP A 21 5.48 10.18 3.08
N VAL A 22 4.26 10.35 3.58
CA VAL A 22 3.07 10.62 2.74
C VAL A 22 3.18 11.93 1.94
N ARG A 23 4.08 12.84 2.33
CA ARG A 23 4.37 14.10 1.64
C ARG A 23 5.48 13.97 0.59
N SER A 24 6.16 12.83 0.53
CA SER A 24 7.21 12.60 -0.45
C SER A 24 6.61 12.45 -1.85
N LEU A 25 6.92 13.40 -2.74
CA LEU A 25 6.60 13.26 -4.15
C LEU A 25 7.39 12.08 -4.74
N HIS A 26 6.68 11.15 -5.36
CA HIS A 26 7.29 9.98 -5.98
C HIS A 26 6.44 9.50 -7.16
N ARG A 27 7.08 8.76 -8.07
CA ARG A 27 6.42 8.09 -9.18
C ARG A 27 7.07 6.74 -9.46
N GLY A 28 6.31 5.81 -10.01
CA GLY A 28 6.88 4.61 -10.60
C GLY A 28 7.80 4.98 -11.76
N THR A 29 8.92 4.28 -11.89
CA THR A 29 9.75 4.33 -13.10
C THR A 29 9.25 3.29 -14.10
N PRO A 30 9.31 3.56 -15.42
CA PRO A 30 9.00 2.55 -16.43
C PRO A 30 9.79 1.25 -16.18
N ASN A 31 9.13 0.10 -16.32
CA ASN A 31 9.81 -1.19 -16.35
C ASN A 31 10.16 -1.51 -17.81
N LEU A 32 11.45 -1.45 -18.14
CA LEU A 32 11.95 -1.70 -19.50
C LEU A 32 12.43 -3.15 -19.70
N ALA A 33 12.30 -4.00 -18.67
CA ALA A 33 12.66 -5.41 -18.73
C ALA A 33 11.43 -6.28 -19.06
N ASP A 34 11.68 -7.44 -19.67
CA ASP A 34 10.65 -8.45 -19.94
C ASP A 34 10.22 -9.23 -18.68
N THR A 35 10.85 -8.95 -17.54
CA THR A 35 10.54 -9.54 -16.23
C THR A 35 9.67 -8.62 -15.40
N SER A 36 8.72 -9.18 -14.65
CA SER A 36 7.90 -8.41 -13.71
C SER A 36 8.73 -7.86 -12.55
N ARG A 37 8.37 -6.68 -12.04
CA ARG A 37 9.00 -6.03 -10.88
C ARG A 37 7.97 -5.86 -9.74
N PRO A 38 7.57 -6.96 -9.07
CA PRO A 38 6.58 -6.90 -8.01
C PRO A 38 7.14 -6.18 -6.78
N MET A 39 6.29 -5.42 -6.10
CA MET A 39 6.59 -4.80 -4.81
C MET A 39 5.37 -4.94 -3.89
N VAL A 40 5.62 -5.13 -2.59
CA VAL A 40 4.58 -5.05 -1.58
C VAL A 40 4.59 -3.65 -0.98
N VAL A 41 3.45 -2.97 -1.00
CA VAL A 41 3.29 -1.64 -0.39
C VAL A 41 2.45 -1.77 0.87
N ILE A 42 2.98 -1.30 1.99
CA ILE A 42 2.28 -1.27 3.27
C ILE A 42 2.07 0.19 3.68
N GLY A 43 0.82 0.63 3.71
CA GLY A 43 0.44 1.95 4.22
C GLY A 43 0.25 1.91 5.74
N TYR A 44 0.93 2.83 6.45
CA TYR A 44 0.65 3.08 7.87
C TYR A 44 0.23 4.54 8.06
N SER A 45 -0.98 4.75 8.58
CA SER A 45 -1.49 6.08 8.90
C SER A 45 -1.82 6.19 10.40
N ARG A 46 -1.68 7.41 10.92
CA ARG A 46 -2.20 7.74 12.26
C ARG A 46 -3.72 7.94 12.16
N SER A 47 -4.43 7.63 13.24
CA SER A 47 -5.91 7.74 13.28
C SER A 47 -6.43 9.15 13.03
N TRP A 48 -5.65 10.19 13.36
CA TRP A 48 -6.00 11.59 13.09
C TRP A 48 -5.67 12.04 11.66
N TYR A 49 -4.86 11.27 10.93
CA TYR A 49 -4.53 11.53 9.52
C TYR A 49 -5.58 10.88 8.61
N PHE A 50 -6.84 11.25 8.83
CA PHE A 50 -7.98 10.85 8.01
C PHE A 50 -8.13 11.83 6.85
N ARG A 51 -8.20 11.32 5.61
CA ARG A 51 -8.35 12.11 4.38
C ARG A 51 -9.67 11.71 3.71
N PRO A 52 -10.78 12.43 3.96
CA PRO A 52 -12.07 12.11 3.36
C PRO A 52 -12.15 12.48 1.88
N GLU A 53 -11.37 13.45 1.39
CA GLU A 53 -11.46 13.98 0.02
C GLU A 53 -10.71 13.12 -1.01
N VAL A 54 -9.64 12.46 -0.57
CA VAL A 54 -8.92 11.51 -1.39
C VAL A 54 -9.59 10.16 -1.14
N GLN A 55 -10.59 9.79 -1.96
CA GLN A 55 -11.10 8.42 -2.04
C GLN A 55 -10.03 7.40 -2.47
N VAL A 56 -8.73 7.73 -2.37
CA VAL A 56 -7.73 6.70 -2.08
C VAL A 56 -8.18 6.10 -0.76
N GLN A 57 -8.84 4.95 -0.90
CA GLN A 57 -8.93 3.89 0.07
C GLN A 57 -7.52 3.57 0.64
N VAL A 58 -6.90 4.47 1.40
CA VAL A 58 -6.00 4.12 2.51
C VAL A 58 -6.84 3.63 3.69
N GLN A 59 -8.17 3.81 3.59
CA GLN A 59 -9.14 2.82 4.04
C GLN A 59 -9.67 2.03 2.83
N VAL A 60 -8.85 1.16 2.23
CA VAL A 60 -9.42 -0.16 2.01
C VAL A 60 -9.73 -0.54 3.44
N GLN A 61 -11.00 -0.54 3.82
CA GLN A 61 -11.39 -1.13 5.08
C GLN A 61 -10.87 -2.55 4.99
N VAL A 62 -9.65 -2.78 5.50
CA VAL A 62 -8.99 -4.07 5.38
C VAL A 62 -9.93 -4.99 6.11
N GLN A 63 -10.66 -5.78 5.34
CA GLN A 63 -11.63 -6.70 5.86
C GLN A 63 -10.82 -7.82 6.48
N VAL A 64 -10.83 -7.91 7.80
CA VAL A 64 -10.11 -8.93 8.53
C VAL A 64 -11.12 -9.98 8.98
N PRO A 65 -11.04 -11.23 8.50
CA PRO A 65 -11.82 -12.32 9.03
C PRO A 65 -11.66 -12.43 10.55
N ARG A 66 -12.77 -12.66 11.26
CA ARG A 66 -12.79 -12.67 12.75
C ARG A 66 -11.89 -13.75 13.32
N ASP A 67 -11.88 -14.93 12.72
CA ASP A 67 -11.00 -16.05 13.06
C ASP A 67 -9.52 -15.69 12.90
N VAL A 68 -9.15 -15.08 11.77
CA VAL A 68 -7.80 -14.58 11.50
C VAL A 68 -7.41 -13.54 12.55
N PHE A 69 -8.27 -12.54 12.80
CA PHE A 69 -7.98 -11.52 13.81
C PHE A 69 -7.81 -12.13 15.21
N ALA A 70 -8.62 -13.12 15.58
CA ALA A 70 -8.53 -13.79 16.87
C ALA A 70 -7.19 -14.53 17.05
N ALA A 71 -6.68 -15.16 15.99
CA ALA A 71 -5.41 -15.89 16.00
C ALA A 71 -4.16 -14.97 16.02
N LEU A 72 -4.30 -13.69 15.69
CA LEU A 72 -3.16 -12.78 15.60
C LEU A 72 -2.52 -12.48 16.98
N PRO A 73 -1.18 -12.27 17.02
CA PRO A 73 -0.50 -11.72 18.18
C PRO A 73 -1.03 -10.33 18.56
N ALA A 74 -0.88 -9.95 19.84
CA ALA A 74 -1.36 -8.65 20.36
C ALA A 74 -0.85 -7.44 19.55
N ARG A 75 0.41 -7.48 19.10
CA ARG A 75 1.00 -6.43 18.25
C ARG A 75 0.27 -6.27 16.92
N ALA A 76 -0.06 -7.38 16.26
CA ALA A 76 -0.76 -7.37 14.98
C ALA A 76 -2.23 -6.94 15.13
N LYS A 77 -2.91 -7.42 16.19
CA LYS A 77 -4.25 -6.95 16.58
C LYS A 77 -4.28 -5.43 16.75
N ARG A 78 -3.25 -4.85 17.37
CA ARG A 78 -3.13 -3.39 17.53
C ARG A 78 -2.99 -2.67 16.20
N LEU A 79 -2.21 -3.18 15.25
CA LEU A 79 -2.05 -2.56 13.93
C LEU A 79 -3.36 -2.58 13.13
N LEU A 80 -4.11 -3.67 13.19
CA LEU A 80 -5.36 -3.87 12.46
C LEU A 80 -6.62 -3.46 13.23
N ARG A 81 -6.48 -2.72 14.34
CA ARG A 81 -7.60 -2.38 15.24
C ARG A 81 -8.72 -1.56 14.61
N TYR A 82 -8.45 -0.90 13.48
CA TYR A 82 -9.43 -0.13 12.70
C TYR A 82 -9.91 -0.88 11.45
N GLY A 83 -9.43 -2.10 11.21
CA GLY A 83 -9.93 -2.94 10.12
C GLY A 83 -11.35 -3.41 10.39
N THR A 84 -12.19 -3.43 9.35
CA THR A 84 -13.55 -3.95 9.45
C THR A 84 -13.51 -5.46 9.67
N ARG A 85 -14.10 -5.93 10.78
CA ARG A 85 -14.15 -7.36 11.08
C ARG A 85 -15.29 -8.01 10.31
N VAL A 86 -14.96 -8.98 9.47
CA VAL A 86 -15.91 -9.74 8.65
C VAL A 86 -15.87 -11.22 9.01
N GLU A 87 -16.87 -11.99 8.58
CA GLU A 87 -16.84 -13.45 8.71
C GLU A 87 -15.91 -14.08 7.66
N LYS A 88 -16.01 -13.63 6.41
CA LYS A 88 -15.15 -14.05 5.30
C LYS A 88 -14.85 -12.87 4.40
N THR A 89 -13.66 -12.85 3.81
CA THR A 89 -13.33 -11.92 2.73
C THR A 89 -13.89 -12.43 1.40
N PRO A 90 -14.47 -11.56 0.56
CA PRO A 90 -14.81 -11.91 -0.82
C PRO A 90 -13.54 -12.37 -1.55
N ARG A 91 -13.61 -13.47 -2.30
CA ARG A 91 -12.51 -13.95 -3.17
C ARG A 91 -12.50 -13.29 -4.55
N THR A 92 -13.14 -12.14 -4.69
CA THR A 92 -13.24 -11.42 -5.95
C THR A 92 -12.07 -10.45 -6.08
N PHE A 93 -11.14 -10.75 -6.98
CA PHE A 93 -10.12 -9.83 -7.47
C PHE A 93 -10.70 -8.89 -8.53
N ASP A 94 -11.81 -8.21 -8.21
CA ASP A 94 -12.28 -7.12 -9.06
C ASP A 94 -11.33 -5.93 -8.80
N GLU A 95 -10.32 -5.77 -9.65
CA GLU A 95 -9.46 -4.60 -9.66
C GLU A 95 -10.30 -3.36 -10.03
N ARG A 96 -10.82 -2.67 -9.03
CA ARG A 96 -11.53 -1.41 -9.21
C ARG A 96 -10.54 -0.26 -9.28
N TYR A 97 -9.97 -0.02 -10.46
CA TYR A 97 -9.31 1.25 -10.76
C TYR A 97 -10.38 2.34 -10.83
N GLN A 98 -10.74 2.92 -9.68
CA GLN A 98 -11.49 4.17 -9.70
C GLN A 98 -10.58 5.23 -10.32
N ARG A 99 -10.97 5.71 -11.50
CA ARG A 99 -10.29 6.75 -12.26
C ARG A 99 -10.35 8.04 -11.43
N PHE A 100 -9.28 8.36 -10.72
CA PHE A 100 -9.11 9.70 -10.17
C PHE A 100 -8.89 10.65 -11.36
N ALA A 101 -9.92 11.39 -11.73
CA ALA A 101 -9.78 12.52 -12.63
C ALA A 101 -8.97 13.60 -11.87
N TYR A 102 -7.89 14.06 -12.50
CA TYR A 102 -7.08 15.19 -12.05
C TYR A 102 -7.85 16.50 -12.16
#